data_AF-A0A5K1EH33-F1
#
_entry.id   AF-A0A5K1EH33-F1
#
_cell.length_a   1.000
_cell.length_b   1.000
_cell.length_c   1.000
_cell.angle_alpha   90.00
_cell.angle_beta   90.00
_cell.angle_gamma   90.00
#
_symmetry.space_group_name_H-M   'P 1'
#
loop_
_entity.id
_entity.type
_entity.pdbx_description
1 polymer ?
#
loop_
_entity_poly.entity_id
_entity_poly.type
_entity_poly.pdbx_seq_one_letter_code
_entity_poly.pdbx_strand_id
1 'polypeptide(L)' 'MMPRQKYYVVFEGRSRGIYDSWEQCQPLVYRYKGALFRLFHSFEAAEYHMNEYLHNKYGVQLRRPLDIDYVNTMQEEE' A
#
# COMPACT_ATOMS: atom_id res chain seq x y z
N MET A 1 -4.16 -25.39 9.39
CA MET A 1 -5.02 -24.22 9.10
C MET A 1 -4.11 -23.19 8.43
N MET A 2 -4.37 -22.81 7.17
CA MET A 2 -3.53 -21.82 6.49
C MET A 2 -3.71 -20.45 7.17
N PRO A 3 -2.62 -19.73 7.51
CA PRO A 3 -2.73 -18.38 8.04
C PRO A 3 -3.43 -17.51 6.99
N ARG A 4 -4.45 -16.74 7.40
CA ARG A 4 -5.10 -15.81 6.48
C ARG A 4 -4.11 -14.70 6.15
N GLN A 5 -3.69 -14.63 4.89
CA GLN A 5 -2.87 -13.53 4.40
C GLN A 5 -3.60 -12.20 4.58
N LYS A 6 -2.84 -11.22 5.03
CA LYS A 6 -3.31 -9.87 5.35
C LYS A 6 -2.48 -8.92 4.51
N TYR A 7 -3.15 -8.02 3.80
CA TYR A 7 -2.50 -7.01 2.98
C TYR A 7 -2.92 -5.65 3.49
N TYR A 8 -1.94 -4.82 3.79
CA TYR A 8 -2.10 -3.48 4.31
C TYR A 8 -1.82 -2.48 3.20
N VAL A 9 -2.83 -1.70 2.83
CA VAL A 9 -2.70 -0.65 1.82
C VAL A 9 -2.57 0.68 2.53
N VAL A 10 -1.52 1.41 2.24
CA VAL A 10 -1.31 2.79 2.69
C VAL A 10 -1.65 3.71 1.51
N PHE A 11 -2.78 4.39 1.61
CA PHE A 11 -3.22 5.39 0.64
C PHE A 11 -2.51 6.72 0.88
N GLU A 12 -2.45 7.15 2.14
CA GLU A 12 -1.78 8.37 2.58
C GLU A 12 -0.89 8.06 3.78
N GLY A 13 0.36 8.47 3.69
CA GLY A 13 1.37 8.22 4.70
C GLY A 13 2.71 8.73 4.19
N ARG A 14 3.77 8.40 4.92
CA ARG A 14 5.14 8.67 4.46
C ARG A 14 5.47 7.98 3.16
N SER A 15 5.01 6.74 3.00
CA SER A 15 5.13 5.98 1.76
C SER A 15 3.81 5.27 1.46
N ARG A 16 3.29 5.48 0.26
CA ARG A 16 2.08 4.84 -0.25
C ARG A 16 2.41 3.51 -0.92
N GLY A 17 1.58 2.50 -0.74
CA GLY A 17 1.85 1.17 -1.28
C GLY A 17 1.02 0.07 -0.62
N ILE A 18 1.24 -1.15 -1.09
CA ILE A 18 0.62 -2.37 -0.55
C ILE A 18 1.72 -3.17 0.12
N TYR A 19 1.49 -3.55 1.37
CA TYR A 19 2.44 -4.26 2.21
C TYR A 19 1.78 -5.52 2.77
N ASP A 20 2.54 -6.57 3.00
CA ASP A 20 2.07 -7.80 3.65
C ASP A 20 2.32 -7.79 5.17
N SER A 21 3.13 -6.86 5.69
CA SER A 21 3.44 -6.73 7.12
C SER A 21 3.01 -5.39 7.74
N TRP A 22 2.35 -5.47 8.91
CA TRP A 22 2.01 -4.28 9.70
C TRP A 22 3.24 -3.55 10.23
N GLU A 23 4.33 -4.28 10.51
CA GLU A 23 5.56 -3.71 11.07
C GLU A 23 6.20 -2.70 10.10
N GLN A 24 6.08 -2.95 8.79
CA GLN A 24 6.50 -2.00 7.75
C GLN A 24 5.51 -0.84 7.60
N CYS A 25 4.20 -1.08 7.74
CA CYS A 25 3.19 -0.02 7.62
C CYS A 25 3.18 0.96 8.79
N GLN A 26 3.37 0.44 10.01
CA GLN A 26 3.26 1.22 11.24
C GLN A 26 4.09 2.51 11.19
N PRO A 27 5.41 2.51 10.91
CA PRO A 27 6.20 3.75 10.86
C PRO A 27 5.79 4.71 9.74
N LEU A 28 5.13 4.21 8.69
CA LEU A 28 4.66 5.01 7.55
C LEU A 28 3.41 5.83 7.88
N VAL A 29 2.52 5.27 8.69
CA VAL A 29 1.26 5.91 9.11
C VAL A 29 1.37 6.58 10.47
N TYR A 30 2.27 6.10 11.33
CA TYR A 30 2.41 6.58 12.70
C TYR A 30 2.88 8.03 12.73
N ARG A 31 2.11 8.88 13.44
CA ARG A 31 2.30 10.34 13.54
C ARG A 31 2.25 11.09 12.21
N TYR A 32 1.71 10.48 11.14
CA TYR A 32 1.45 11.18 9.90
C TYR A 32 0.05 11.81 9.93
N LYS A 33 -0.04 13.14 9.77
CA LYS A 33 -1.31 13.87 9.85
C LYS A 33 -2.16 13.53 8.62
N GLY A 34 -3.32 12.92 8.84
CA GLY A 34 -4.20 12.47 7.76
C GLY A 34 -3.77 11.15 7.12
N ALA A 35 -3.03 10.30 7.85
CA ALA A 35 -2.70 8.96 7.38
C ALA A 35 -3.97 8.17 7.06
N LEU A 36 -4.00 7.56 5.88
CA LEU A 36 -5.09 6.70 5.43
C LEU A 36 -4.50 5.36 5.04
N PHE A 37 -4.93 4.32 5.75
CA PHE A 37 -4.57 2.94 5.44
C PHE A 37 -5.78 2.02 5.61
N ARG A 38 -5.77 0.88 4.93
CA ARG A 38 -6.83 -0.13 5.02
C ARG A 38 -6.25 -1.55 4.91
N LEU A 39 -6.84 -2.47 5.65
CA LEU A 39 -6.51 -3.88 5.60
C LEU A 39 -7.41 -4.61 4.60
N PHE A 40 -6.82 -5.53 3.83
CA PHE A 40 -7.48 -6.41 2.90
C PHE A 40 -7.07 -7.86 3.13
N HIS A 41 -7.91 -8.78 2.67
CA HIS A 41 -7.65 -10.22 2.72
C HIS A 41 -7.13 -10.79 1.40
N SER A 42 -7.08 -9.98 0.34
CA SER A 42 -6.58 -10.35 -0.98
C SER A 42 -5.77 -9.20 -1.58
N PHE A 43 -4.69 -9.55 -2.28
CA PHE A 43 -3.83 -8.59 -2.97
C PHE A 43 -4.58 -7.84 -4.08
N GLU A 44 -5.40 -8.55 -4.85
CA GLU A 44 -6.19 -7.96 -5.95
C GLU A 44 -7.18 -6.89 -5.44
N ALA A 45 -7.82 -7.15 -4.29
CA ALA A 45 -8.69 -6.17 -3.64
C ALA A 45 -7.90 -4.94 -3.17
N ALA A 46 -6.70 -5.16 -2.63
CA ALA A 46 -5.80 -4.09 -2.22
C ALA A 46 -5.38 -3.21 -3.41
N GLU A 47 -4.99 -3.80 -4.53
CA GLU A 47 -4.65 -3.09 -5.76
C GLU A 47 -5.82 -2.31 -6.33
N TYR A 48 -7.00 -2.94 -6.41
CA TYR A 48 -8.21 -2.29 -6.92
C TYR A 48 -8.53 -1.01 -6.14
N HIS A 49 -8.56 -1.09 -4.81
CA HIS A 49 -8.83 0.07 -3.98
C HIS A 49 -7.73 1.13 -4.06
N MET A 50 -6.46 0.73 -4.18
CA MET A 50 -5.35 1.67 -4.39
C MET A 50 -5.52 2.44 -5.70
N ASN A 51 -5.90 1.73 -6.78
CA ASN A 51 -6.15 2.34 -8.08
C ASN A 51 -7.35 3.29 -8.04
N GLU A 52 -8.47 2.85 -7.45
CA GLU A 52 -9.69 3.64 -7.26
C GLU A 52 -9.39 4.93 -6.49
N TYR A 53 -8.61 4.83 -5.41
CA TYR A 53 -8.21 6.00 -4.63
C TYR A 53 -7.41 7.01 -5.45
N LEU A 54 -6.42 6.54 -6.21
CA LEU A 54 -5.58 7.41 -7.05
C LEU A 54 -6.38 8.03 -8.21
N HIS A 55 -7.30 7.28 -8.80
CA HIS A 55 -8.16 7.75 -9.85
C HIS A 55 -9.10 8.85 -9.35
N ASN A 56 -9.75 8.63 -8.21
CA ASN A 56 -10.65 9.63 -7.64
C ASN A 56 -9.90 10.88 -7.14
N LYS A 57 -8.68 10.73 -6.61
CA LYS A 57 -7.92 11.84 -6.04
C LYS A 57 -7.17 12.67 -7.09
N TYR A 58 -6.56 12.03 -8.08
CA TYR A 58 -5.67 12.68 -9.04
C TYR A 58 -6.17 12.60 -10.49
N GLY A 59 -7.30 11.92 -10.76
CA GLY A 59 -7.81 11.70 -12.11
C GLY A 59 -6.96 10.74 -12.95
N VAL A 60 -6.01 10.02 -12.35
CA VAL A 60 -5.08 9.12 -13.04
C VAL A 60 -5.56 7.68 -12.97
N GLN A 61 -5.70 7.02 -14.11
CA GLN A 61 -5.90 5.57 -14.18
C GLN A 61 -4.55 4.92 -14.43
N LEU A 62 -3.98 4.21 -13.45
CA LEU A 62 -2.71 3.49 -13.66
C LEU A 62 -2.96 2.43 -14.74
N ARG A 63 -2.36 2.60 -15.91
CA ARG A 63 -2.41 1.62 -17.02
C ARG A 63 -1.46 0.44 -16.81
N ARG A 64 -0.76 0.35 -15.67
CA ARG A 64 0.11 -0.78 -15.31
C ARG A 64 -0.09 -1.15 -13.84
N PRO A 65 -0.06 -2.45 -13.50
CA PRO A 65 -0.04 -2.90 -12.11
C PRO A 65 1.16 -2.27 -11.39
N LEU A 66 0.96 -1.91 -10.13
CA LEU A 66 2.01 -1.33 -9.29
C LEU A 66 3.06 -2.43 -9.04
N ASP A 67 4.21 -2.28 -9.69
CA ASP A 67 5.36 -3.17 -9.52
C ASP A 67 5.86 -3.07 -8.06
N ILE A 68 5.50 -4.04 -7.24
CA ILE A 68 5.89 -4.16 -5.81
C ILE A 68 7.42 -4.11 -5.63
N ASP A 69 8.18 -4.46 -6.66
CA ASP A 69 9.64 -4.48 -6.66
C ASP A 69 10.27 -3.10 -6.37
N TYR A 70 9.57 -2.01 -6.72
CA TYR A 70 10.09 -0.64 -6.53
C TYR A 70 10.13 -0.19 -5.06
N VAL A 71 9.36 -0.81 -4.16
CA VAL A 71 9.42 -0.50 -2.72
C VAL A 71 10.55 -1.28 -2.03
N ASN A 72 10.85 -2.50 -2.49
CA ASN A 72 11.93 -3.30 -1.93
C ASN A 72 13.32 -2.79 -2.39
N THR A 73 13.42 -2.24 -3.61
CA THR A 73 14.71 -1.74 -4.14
C THR A 73 15.20 -0.43 -3.52
N MET A 74 14.36 0.34 -2.82
CA MET A 74 14.77 1.58 -2.14
C MET A 74 15.27 1.36 -0.69
N GLN A 75 15.30 0.13 -0.19
CA GLN A 75 15.83 -0.18 1.15
C GLN A 75 17.25 -0.79 1.12
N GLU A 76 17.87 -0.94 -0.04
CA GLU A 76 19.22 -1.54 -0.22
C GLU A 76 20.34 -0.55 -0.60
N GLU A 77 20.10 0.76 -0.58
CA GLU A 77 21.22 1.73 -0.63
C GLU A 77 21.64 2.11 0.80
N GLU A 78 22.67 1.39 1.25
CA GLU A 78 23.51 1.63 2.44
C GLU A 78 24.24 2.97 2.40
#